data_AF-A0A7V0QGI0-F1
#
_entry.id   AF-A0A7V0QGI0-F1
#
_cell.length_a   1.000
_cell.length_b   1.000
_cell.length_c   1.000
_cell.angle_alpha   90.00
_cell.angle_beta   90.00
_cell.angle_gamma   90.00
#
_symmetry.space_group_name_H-M   'P 1'
#
loop_
_entity.id
_entity.type
_entity.pdbx_description
1 polymer ?
#
loop_
_entity_poly.entity_id
_entity_poly.type
_entity_poly.pdbx_seq_one_letter_code
_entity_poly.pdbx_strand_id
1 'polypeptide(L)'
;MKRDKCVIVGLSGGIDSAVASFILKKEGYEVIGVFFKILPDEKEDSLRFKVDESTIESIRQIAETLEIKYKIVDLKEYFKRQIIDYFCRQYKEGKTPNPCIRCNRLIKFNFLLQIASNLKAHFIATGHYAKVDYDKNKKRFILKKAKDKGKDQSYFLYNLRQEYLKRVIFPLGDLTKEEVKSIAKKAGFFPIVRKESQEICFVLNNDYADFLRRYLKEGLKPGPIFNLKGEVVGQHRGLIYYT
;
A
#
# COMPACT_ATOMS: atom_id res chain seq x y z
N MET A 1 -16.27 -15.29 21.12
CA MET A 1 -15.47 -14.13 20.63
C MET A 1 -16.11 -12.84 21.13
N LYS A 2 -15.38 -12.00 21.87
CA LYS A 2 -15.82 -10.61 22.10
C LYS A 2 -15.63 -9.85 20.79
N ARG A 3 -16.70 -9.70 20.00
CA ARG A 3 -16.68 -9.12 18.63
C ARG A 3 -16.06 -7.71 18.58
N ASP A 4 -16.08 -7.00 19.71
CA ASP A 4 -15.51 -5.65 19.86
C ASP A 4 -13.98 -5.61 19.91
N LYS A 5 -13.31 -6.77 19.96
CA LYS A 5 -11.84 -6.87 19.95
C LYS A 5 -11.29 -7.60 18.71
N CYS A 6 -12.09 -7.82 17.66
CA CYS A 6 -11.58 -8.43 16.42
C CYS A 6 -11.12 -7.35 15.44
N VAL A 7 -9.90 -7.52 14.90
CA VAL A 7 -9.27 -6.59 13.94
C VAL A 7 -8.73 -7.34 12.72
N ILE A 8 -9.09 -6.84 11.54
CA ILE A 8 -8.54 -7.35 10.27
C ILE A 8 -7.32 -6.52 9.89
N VAL A 9 -6.15 -7.14 9.82
CA VAL A 9 -4.89 -6.45 9.51
C VAL A 9 -4.48 -6.73 8.06
N GLY A 10 -4.26 -5.67 7.28
CA GLY A 10 -3.65 -5.79 5.96
C GLY A 10 -2.16 -6.13 6.11
N LEU A 11 -1.79 -7.36 5.77
CA LEU A 11 -0.42 -7.82 5.73
C LEU A 11 0.18 -7.56 4.36
N SER A 12 1.45 -7.13 4.32
CA SER A 12 2.17 -6.84 3.07
C SER A 12 3.44 -7.68 2.91
N GLY A 13 3.68 -8.64 3.80
CA GLY A 13 4.97 -9.33 3.94
C GLY A 13 6.07 -8.45 4.56
N GLY A 14 5.77 -7.19 4.87
CA GLY A 14 6.72 -6.18 5.36
C GLY A 14 6.78 -6.07 6.89
N ILE A 15 7.87 -5.48 7.40
CA ILE A 15 8.16 -5.31 8.83
C ILE A 15 7.04 -4.51 9.49
N ASP A 16 6.58 -3.46 8.81
CA ASP A 16 5.56 -2.56 9.33
C ASP A 16 4.24 -3.29 9.61
N SER A 17 3.78 -4.14 8.67
CA SER A 17 2.55 -4.91 8.88
C SER A 17 2.70 -6.02 9.93
N ALA A 18 3.89 -6.61 10.06
CA ALA A 18 4.19 -7.60 11.09
C ALA A 18 4.18 -6.98 12.49
N VAL A 19 4.88 -5.85 12.67
CA VAL A 19 4.91 -5.10 13.94
C VAL A 19 3.54 -4.56 14.29
N ALA A 20 2.78 -4.03 13.33
CA ALA A 20 1.42 -3.57 13.58
C ALA A 20 0.52 -4.70 14.11
N SER A 21 0.63 -5.91 13.52
CA SER A 21 -0.08 -7.10 13.98
C SER A 21 0.36 -7.54 15.38
N PHE A 22 1.66 -7.50 15.66
CA PHE A 22 2.24 -7.81 16.97
C PHE A 22 1.72 -6.89 18.07
N ILE A 23 1.71 -5.58 17.83
CA ILE A 23 1.21 -4.57 18.78
C ILE A 23 -0.26 -4.85 19.10
N LEU A 24 -1.10 -5.04 18.07
CA LEU A 24 -2.52 -5.33 18.27
C LEU A 24 -2.75 -6.64 19.04
N LYS A 25 -1.98 -7.70 18.77
CA LYS A 25 -2.06 -8.94 19.55
C LYS A 25 -1.68 -8.69 21.01
N LYS A 26 -0.64 -7.90 21.29
CA LYS A 26 -0.22 -7.52 22.65
C LYS A 26 -1.25 -6.67 23.39
N GLU A 27 -2.00 -5.83 22.68
CA GLU A 27 -3.14 -5.05 23.22
C GLU A 27 -4.40 -5.90 23.48
N GLY A 28 -4.34 -7.20 23.15
CA GLY A 28 -5.41 -8.17 23.41
C GLY A 28 -6.50 -8.19 22.33
N TYR A 29 -6.21 -7.73 21.11
CA TYR A 29 -7.09 -7.93 19.97
C TYR A 29 -6.98 -9.36 19.44
N GLU A 30 -8.10 -9.88 18.94
CA GLU A 30 -8.13 -11.03 18.05
C GLU A 30 -7.78 -10.56 16.65
N VAL A 31 -6.53 -10.81 16.24
CA VAL A 31 -5.96 -10.37 14.96
C VAL A 31 -6.20 -11.43 13.88
N ILE A 32 -6.74 -11.01 12.74
CA ILE A 32 -6.82 -11.83 11.52
C ILE A 32 -6.08 -11.10 10.39
N GLY A 33 -5.04 -11.73 9.87
CA GLY A 33 -4.25 -11.21 8.75
C GLY A 33 -4.96 -11.36 7.41
N VAL A 34 -4.81 -10.38 6.53
CA VAL A 34 -5.26 -10.46 5.13
C VAL A 34 -4.15 -10.00 4.22
N PHE A 35 -3.74 -10.86 3.29
CA PHE A 35 -2.84 -10.52 2.21
C PHE A 35 -3.62 -10.38 0.90
N PHE A 36 -3.40 -9.28 0.18
CA PHE A 36 -3.99 -9.06 -1.13
C PHE A 36 -3.00 -9.45 -2.22
N LYS A 37 -3.28 -10.54 -2.94
CA LYS A 37 -2.49 -10.94 -4.10
C LYS A 37 -2.93 -10.08 -5.29
N ILE A 38 -2.10 -9.09 -5.63
CA ILE A 38 -2.44 -8.03 -6.61
C ILE A 38 -1.60 -8.07 -7.88
N LEU A 39 -0.47 -8.79 -7.89
CA LEU A 39 0.43 -8.92 -9.03
C LEU A 39 0.33 -10.35 -9.60
N PRO A 40 0.54 -10.53 -10.91
CA PRO A 40 0.57 -11.84 -11.53
C PRO A 40 1.73 -12.71 -11.03
N ASP A 41 1.58 -14.02 -11.22
CA ASP A 41 2.60 -15.01 -10.89
C ASP A 41 3.74 -14.99 -11.92
N GLU A 42 4.94 -15.41 -11.51
CA GLU A 42 6.18 -15.32 -12.32
C GLU A 42 6.04 -15.98 -13.71
N LYS A 43 5.30 -17.07 -13.77
CA LYS A 43 5.05 -17.86 -14.99
C LYS A 43 4.03 -17.22 -15.94
N GLU A 44 3.25 -16.25 -15.46
CA GLU A 44 2.16 -15.63 -16.23
C GLU A 44 2.59 -14.30 -16.88
N ASP A 45 3.82 -13.83 -16.64
CA ASP A 45 4.13 -12.43 -16.83
C ASP A 45 5.12 -12.08 -17.94
N SER A 46 4.56 -11.75 -19.11
CA SER A 46 5.29 -11.16 -20.25
C SER A 46 5.70 -9.69 -20.04
N LEU A 47 5.16 -9.00 -19.02
CA LEU A 47 5.30 -7.57 -18.77
C LEU A 47 6.38 -7.23 -17.71
N ARG A 48 7.03 -8.24 -17.12
CA ARG A 48 8.07 -8.11 -16.08
C ARG A 48 7.65 -7.18 -14.92
N PHE A 49 6.46 -7.41 -14.37
CA PHE A 49 6.07 -6.97 -13.05
C PHE A 49 7.09 -7.42 -11.99
N LYS A 50 7.08 -6.70 -10.86
CA LYS A 50 7.77 -7.15 -9.66
C LYS A 50 7.07 -8.41 -9.15
N VAL A 51 7.74 -9.55 -9.22
CA VAL A 51 7.20 -10.81 -8.70
C VAL A 51 7.63 -10.97 -7.24
N ASP A 52 6.75 -11.54 -6.43
CA ASP A 52 6.94 -11.61 -4.98
C ASP A 52 6.42 -12.93 -4.40
N GLU A 53 6.85 -14.07 -4.99
CA GLU A 53 6.61 -15.40 -4.40
C GLU A 53 7.13 -15.48 -2.97
N SER A 54 8.23 -14.78 -2.65
CA SER A 54 8.76 -14.65 -1.30
C SER A 54 7.79 -14.04 -0.29
N THR A 55 6.89 -13.16 -0.72
CA THR A 55 5.97 -12.50 0.22
C THR A 55 4.96 -13.48 0.79
N ILE A 56 4.45 -14.47 0.04
CA ILE A 56 3.51 -15.45 0.59
C ILE A 56 4.17 -16.25 1.73
N GLU A 57 5.43 -16.62 1.55
CA GLU A 57 6.20 -17.29 2.60
C GLU A 57 6.43 -16.38 3.82
N SER A 58 6.79 -15.10 3.61
CA SER A 58 6.88 -14.12 4.71
C SER A 58 5.54 -13.96 5.45
N ILE A 59 4.41 -13.94 4.74
CA ILE A 59 3.07 -13.89 5.35
C ILE A 59 2.83 -15.11 6.23
N ARG A 60 3.14 -16.30 5.73
CA ARG A 60 2.99 -17.56 6.46
C ARG A 60 3.82 -17.55 7.74
N GLN A 61 5.08 -17.18 7.64
CA GLN A 61 6.00 -17.10 8.79
C GLN A 61 5.58 -16.02 9.81
N ILE A 62 5.11 -14.86 9.36
CA ILE A 62 4.55 -13.83 10.26
C ILE A 62 3.33 -14.40 11.00
N ALA A 63 2.42 -15.06 10.28
CA ALA A 63 1.21 -15.61 10.88
C ALA A 63 1.49 -16.73 11.87
N GLU A 64 2.46 -17.61 11.58
CA GLU A 64 2.94 -18.67 12.47
C GLU A 64 3.60 -18.07 13.73
N THR A 65 4.53 -17.12 13.55
CA THR A 65 5.23 -16.44 14.67
C THR A 65 4.24 -15.73 15.59
N LEU A 66 3.20 -15.13 15.03
CA LEU A 66 2.15 -14.43 15.76
C LEU A 66 1.00 -15.34 16.17
N GLU A 67 0.97 -16.62 15.80
CA GLU A 67 -0.17 -17.54 15.98
C GLU A 67 -1.52 -16.90 15.63
N ILE A 68 -1.59 -16.21 14.47
CA ILE A 68 -2.81 -15.57 13.97
C ILE A 68 -3.34 -16.32 12.76
N LYS A 69 -4.66 -16.27 12.57
CA LYS A 69 -5.28 -16.72 11.32
C LYS A 69 -4.97 -15.72 10.22
N TYR A 70 -4.81 -16.19 8.99
CA TYR A 70 -4.67 -15.32 7.83
C TYR A 70 -5.50 -15.79 6.63
N LYS A 71 -5.76 -14.87 5.70
CA LYS A 71 -6.39 -15.13 4.41
C LYS A 71 -5.59 -14.51 3.29
N ILE A 72 -5.51 -15.21 2.17
CA ILE A 72 -5.03 -14.68 0.90
C ILE A 72 -6.24 -14.38 0.03
N VAL A 73 -6.32 -13.17 -0.49
CA VAL A 73 -7.42 -12.72 -1.36
C VAL A 73 -6.83 -12.32 -2.70
N ASP A 74 -7.23 -13.02 -3.75
CA ASP A 74 -6.84 -12.68 -5.11
C ASP A 74 -7.60 -11.45 -5.58
N LEU A 75 -6.86 -10.39 -5.91
CA LEU A 75 -7.37 -9.14 -6.46
C LEU A 75 -6.61 -8.76 -7.74
N LYS A 76 -5.93 -9.72 -8.41
CA LYS A 76 -5.06 -9.44 -9.57
C LYS A 76 -5.80 -8.66 -10.66
N GLU A 77 -6.96 -9.16 -11.09
CA GLU A 77 -7.75 -8.53 -12.16
C GLU A 77 -8.28 -7.15 -11.75
N TYR A 78 -8.80 -7.04 -10.53
CA TYR A 78 -9.35 -5.79 -10.02
C TYR A 78 -8.26 -4.72 -9.84
N PHE A 79 -7.07 -5.12 -9.35
CA PHE A 79 -5.91 -4.26 -9.23
C PHE A 79 -5.44 -3.78 -10.60
N LYS A 80 -5.31 -4.68 -11.58
CA LYS A 80 -4.96 -4.31 -12.95
C LYS A 80 -5.91 -3.24 -13.50
N ARG A 81 -7.22 -3.49 -13.44
CA ARG A 81 -8.23 -2.57 -13.97
C ARG A 81 -8.27 -1.23 -13.26
N GLN A 82 -8.21 -1.23 -11.93
CA GLN A 82 -8.41 -0.01 -11.14
C GLN A 82 -7.14 0.81 -10.96
N ILE A 83 -5.97 0.18 -10.98
CA ILE A 83 -4.70 0.81 -10.64
C ILE A 83 -3.79 0.89 -11.85
N ILE A 84 -3.48 -0.24 -12.49
CA ILE A 84 -2.52 -0.28 -13.61
C ILE A 84 -3.10 0.39 -14.86
N ASP A 85 -4.29 -0.03 -15.32
CA ASP A 85 -4.95 0.54 -16.50
C ASP A 85 -5.24 2.05 -16.31
N TYR A 86 -5.58 2.46 -15.09
CA TYR A 86 -5.71 3.88 -14.74
C TYR A 86 -4.37 4.62 -14.86
N PHE A 87 -3.31 4.08 -14.27
CA PHE A 87 -1.96 4.67 -14.32
C PHE A 87 -1.50 4.87 -15.77
N CYS A 88 -1.61 3.84 -16.61
CA CYS A 88 -1.23 3.90 -18.01
C CYS A 88 -2.07 4.91 -18.80
N ARG A 89 -3.40 4.96 -18.57
CA ARG A 89 -4.27 5.94 -19.23
C ARG A 89 -3.93 7.38 -18.86
N GLN A 90 -3.60 7.66 -17.60
CA GLN A 90 -3.24 9.03 -17.18
C GLN A 90 -1.94 9.52 -17.82
N TYR A 91 -0.93 8.65 -17.95
CA TYR A 91 0.28 9.01 -18.72
C TYR A 91 -0.01 9.26 -20.20
N LYS A 92 -0.94 8.51 -20.80
CA LYS A 92 -1.38 8.75 -22.20
C LYS A 92 -2.06 10.11 -22.36
N GLU A 93 -2.70 10.61 -21.31
CA GLU A 93 -3.31 11.95 -21.25
C GLU A 93 -2.32 13.06 -20.86
N GLY A 94 -1.02 12.77 -20.74
CA GLY A 94 0.00 13.76 -20.36
C GLY A 94 -0.03 14.16 -18.88
N LYS A 95 -0.55 13.29 -18.00
CA LYS A 95 -0.64 13.52 -16.55
C LYS A 95 0.34 12.62 -15.79
N THR A 96 0.69 13.05 -14.57
CA THR A 96 1.50 12.27 -13.61
C THR A 96 0.62 11.71 -12.48
N PRO A 97 0.09 10.48 -12.61
CA PRO A 97 -0.77 9.89 -11.60
C PRO A 97 0.00 9.38 -10.36
N ASN A 98 -0.65 9.42 -9.19
CA ASN A 98 -0.19 8.70 -8.01
C ASN A 98 -1.05 7.44 -7.78
N PRO A 99 -0.57 6.24 -8.16
CA PRO A 99 -1.37 5.01 -8.04
C PRO A 99 -1.60 4.58 -6.59
N CYS A 100 -0.72 4.96 -5.65
CA CYS A 100 -0.80 4.58 -4.24
C CYS A 100 -2.00 5.23 -3.53
N ILE A 101 -2.29 6.51 -3.80
CA ILE A 101 -3.48 7.21 -3.27
C ILE A 101 -4.76 6.47 -3.69
N ARG A 102 -4.83 6.04 -4.96
CA ARG A 102 -5.98 5.31 -5.50
C ARG A 102 -6.07 3.90 -4.92
N CYS A 103 -4.94 3.20 -4.83
CA CYS A 103 -4.83 1.84 -4.28
C CYS A 103 -5.28 1.77 -2.81
N ASN A 104 -4.86 2.73 -1.98
CA ASN A 104 -5.29 2.78 -0.58
C ASN A 104 -6.82 2.78 -0.50
N ARG A 105 -7.50 3.69 -1.19
CA ARG A 105 -8.96 3.77 -1.16
C ARG A 105 -9.65 2.55 -1.78
N LEU A 106 -9.32 2.20 -3.02
CA LEU A 106 -10.10 1.22 -3.80
C LEU A 106 -9.74 -0.24 -3.51
N ILE A 107 -8.51 -0.49 -3.08
CA ILE A 107 -8.00 -1.84 -2.81
C ILE A 107 -7.90 -2.02 -1.31
N LYS A 108 -6.93 -1.38 -0.65
CA LYS A 108 -6.59 -1.72 0.74
C LYS A 108 -7.76 -1.52 1.70
N PHE A 109 -8.23 -0.28 1.87
CA PHE A 109 -9.24 0.02 2.87
C PHE A 109 -10.62 -0.49 2.47
N ASN A 110 -10.97 -0.46 1.18
CA ASN A 110 -12.24 -1.01 0.70
C ASN A 110 -12.37 -2.51 0.99
N PHE A 111 -11.41 -3.33 0.56
CA PHE A 111 -11.50 -4.78 0.76
C PHE A 111 -11.30 -5.19 2.21
N LEU A 112 -10.42 -4.51 2.97
CA LEU A 112 -10.31 -4.77 4.42
C LEU A 112 -11.65 -4.51 5.12
N LEU A 113 -12.33 -3.41 4.78
CA LEU A 113 -13.62 -3.06 5.39
C LEU A 113 -14.73 -4.07 5.02
N GLN A 114 -14.75 -4.54 3.77
CA GLN A 114 -15.67 -5.58 3.32
C GLN A 114 -15.43 -6.89 4.06
N ILE A 115 -14.18 -7.35 4.15
CA ILE A 115 -13.81 -8.56 4.88
C ILE A 115 -14.14 -8.43 6.36
N ALA A 116 -13.84 -7.29 6.98
CA ALA A 116 -14.19 -7.03 8.38
C ALA A 116 -15.70 -7.10 8.59
N SER A 117 -16.50 -6.57 7.67
CA SER A 117 -17.96 -6.62 7.77
C SER A 117 -18.48 -8.06 7.63
N ASN A 118 -17.94 -8.84 6.68
CA ASN A 118 -18.30 -10.26 6.48
C ASN A 118 -17.93 -11.13 7.69
N LEU A 119 -16.79 -10.84 8.32
CA LEU A 119 -16.31 -11.55 9.51
C LEU A 119 -16.87 -10.98 10.83
N LYS A 120 -17.73 -9.96 10.77
CA LYS A 120 -18.27 -9.24 11.93
C LYS A 120 -17.16 -8.69 12.86
N ALA A 121 -16.02 -8.32 12.28
CA ALA A 121 -14.91 -7.66 12.95
C ALA A 121 -15.15 -6.15 13.00
N HIS A 122 -14.90 -5.54 14.16
CA HIS A 122 -15.19 -4.13 14.35
C HIS A 122 -14.16 -3.24 13.65
N PHE A 123 -12.87 -3.63 13.71
CA PHE A 123 -11.77 -2.79 13.26
C PHE A 123 -11.02 -3.36 12.05
N ILE A 124 -10.38 -2.45 11.32
CA ILE A 124 -9.35 -2.77 10.32
C ILE A 124 -8.05 -2.09 10.73
N ALA A 125 -6.92 -2.65 10.36
CA ALA A 125 -5.63 -2.02 10.61
C ALA A 125 -4.64 -2.24 9.49
N THR A 126 -3.65 -1.36 9.41
CA THR A 126 -2.54 -1.45 8.46
C THR A 126 -1.27 -0.93 9.11
N GLY A 127 -0.11 -1.31 8.58
CA GLY A 127 1.18 -0.77 9.00
C GLY A 127 1.49 0.64 8.46
N HIS A 128 0.48 1.48 8.20
CA HIS A 128 0.75 2.85 7.78
C HIS A 128 1.14 3.72 8.98
N TYR A 129 2.08 4.64 8.74
CA TYR A 129 2.48 5.67 9.68
C TYR A 129 1.52 6.85 9.53
N ALA A 130 0.41 6.82 10.26
CA ALA A 130 -0.55 7.91 10.40
C ALA A 130 -1.31 7.74 11.71
N LYS A 131 -2.13 8.72 12.09
CA LYS A 131 -2.99 8.61 13.28
C LYS A 131 -4.42 8.96 12.95
N VAL A 132 -5.36 8.36 13.68
CA VAL A 132 -6.77 8.76 13.63
C VAL A 132 -7.25 9.07 15.03
N ASP A 133 -7.83 10.26 15.19
CA ASP A 133 -8.44 10.69 16.44
C ASP A 133 -9.89 11.11 16.22
N TYR A 134 -10.71 11.02 17.26
CA TYR A 134 -12.02 11.64 17.26
C TYR A 134 -11.93 13.08 17.78
N ASP A 135 -12.22 14.05 16.92
CA ASP A 135 -12.30 15.46 17.28
C ASP A 135 -13.68 15.75 17.88
N LYS A 136 -13.73 15.97 19.20
CA LYS A 136 -14.98 16.25 19.93
C LYS A 136 -15.68 17.53 19.46
N ASN A 137 -14.92 18.55 19.06
CA ASN A 137 -15.46 19.84 18.62
C ASN A 137 -16.10 19.70 17.23
N LYS A 138 -15.43 18.99 16.33
CA LYS A 138 -15.94 18.74 14.96
C LYS A 138 -16.89 17.54 14.87
N LYS A 139 -17.06 16.79 15.96
CA LYS A 139 -17.87 15.57 16.07
C LYS A 139 -17.57 14.55 14.94
N ARG A 140 -16.28 14.37 14.62
CA ARG A 140 -15.84 13.48 13.52
C ARG A 140 -14.44 12.94 13.77
N PHE A 141 -14.13 11.84 13.08
CA PHE A 141 -12.76 11.33 13.02
C PHE A 141 -11.90 12.21 12.11
N ILE A 142 -10.65 12.43 12.52
CA ILE A 142 -9.66 13.22 11.80
C ILE A 142 -8.40 12.39 11.59
N LEU A 143 -7.84 12.49 10.38
CA LEU A 143 -6.54 11.92 10.06
C LEU A 143 -5.46 12.92 10.48
N LYS A 144 -4.47 12.45 11.24
CA LYS A 144 -3.32 13.23 11.70
C LYS A 144 -2.02 12.61 11.20
N LYS A 145 -0.98 13.43 11.14
CA LYS A 145 0.38 13.00 10.82
C LYS A 145 0.91 12.03 11.89
N ALA A 146 1.77 11.10 11.48
CA ALA A 146 2.52 10.25 12.40
C ALA A 146 3.49 11.04 13.29
N LYS A 147 3.96 10.42 14.37
CA LYS A 147 5.08 10.90 15.19
C LYS A 147 6.34 11.04 14.34
N ASP A 148 6.63 10.04 13.51
CA ASP A 148 7.74 10.06 12.56
C ASP A 148 7.40 10.90 11.32
N LYS A 149 7.92 12.13 11.27
CA LYS A 149 7.70 13.02 10.12
C LYS A 149 8.35 12.50 8.83
N GLY A 150 9.45 11.75 8.93
CA GLY A 150 10.17 11.20 7.78
C GLY A 150 9.50 9.97 7.18
N LYS A 151 8.63 9.31 7.94
CA LYS A 151 7.82 8.18 7.47
C LYS A 151 6.32 8.48 7.41
N ASP A 152 5.87 9.71 7.71
CA ASP A 152 4.46 10.07 7.67
C ASP A 152 3.81 9.72 6.32
N GLN A 153 2.72 8.96 6.38
CA GLN A 153 1.97 8.49 5.23
C GLN A 153 0.58 9.10 5.14
N SER A 154 0.27 10.10 5.99
CA SER A 154 -1.03 10.80 5.95
C SER A 154 -1.38 11.37 4.57
N TYR A 155 -0.37 11.79 3.80
CA TYR A 155 -0.51 12.22 2.40
C TYR A 155 -1.18 11.14 1.53
N PHE A 156 -0.80 9.87 1.63
CA PHE A 156 -1.38 8.80 0.82
C PHE A 156 -2.78 8.38 1.26
N LEU A 157 -3.28 8.94 2.36
CA LEU A 157 -4.51 8.56 3.04
C LEU A 157 -5.54 9.70 3.07
N TYR A 158 -5.28 10.84 2.42
CA TYR A 158 -6.16 12.02 2.48
C TYR A 158 -7.60 11.73 2.02
N ASN A 159 -7.80 10.74 1.15
CA ASN A 159 -9.08 10.40 0.56
C ASN A 159 -9.93 9.45 1.42
N LEU A 160 -9.45 9.09 2.63
CA LEU A 160 -10.21 8.26 3.55
C LEU A 160 -11.41 9.01 4.12
N ARG A 161 -12.58 8.41 3.91
CA ARG A 161 -13.87 8.88 4.41
C ARG A 161 -14.12 8.43 5.84
N GLN A 162 -15.11 9.05 6.49
CA GLN A 162 -15.51 8.75 7.87
C GLN A 162 -15.87 7.27 8.09
N GLU A 163 -16.43 6.61 7.08
CA GLU A 163 -16.75 5.18 7.12
C GLU A 163 -15.53 4.29 7.35
N TYR A 164 -14.35 4.70 6.85
CA TYR A 164 -13.07 4.04 7.10
C TYR A 164 -12.43 4.56 8.39
N LEU A 165 -12.37 5.88 8.57
CA LEU A 165 -11.67 6.50 9.71
C LEU A 165 -12.25 6.05 11.06
N LYS A 166 -13.56 5.83 11.15
CA LYS A 166 -14.20 5.36 12.39
C LYS A 166 -13.84 3.92 12.79
N ARG A 167 -13.24 3.13 11.88
CA ARG A 167 -12.92 1.70 12.07
C ARG A 167 -11.44 1.38 11.88
N VAL A 168 -10.63 2.32 11.41
CA VAL A 168 -9.21 2.07 11.10
C VAL A 168 -8.33 2.33 12.32
N ILE A 169 -7.37 1.43 12.54
CA ILE A 169 -6.30 1.58 13.52
C ILE A 169 -4.97 1.64 12.76
N PHE A 170 -4.11 2.57 13.17
CA PHE A 170 -2.73 2.69 12.68
C PHE A 170 -1.76 2.50 13.84
N PRO A 171 -1.38 1.24 14.17
CA PRO A 171 -0.59 0.95 15.37
C PRO A 171 0.80 1.60 15.37
N LEU A 172 1.31 2.02 14.20
CA LEU A 172 2.63 2.63 14.06
C LEU A 172 2.61 4.16 14.15
N GLY A 173 1.43 4.77 14.31
CA GLY A 173 1.25 6.23 14.27
C GLY A 173 2.05 6.99 15.32
N ASP A 174 2.30 6.38 16.47
CA ASP A 174 3.07 6.95 17.60
C ASP A 174 4.49 6.40 17.72
N LEU A 175 4.97 5.72 16.68
CA LEU A 175 6.31 5.15 16.65
C LEU A 175 7.15 5.79 15.54
N THR A 176 8.45 5.87 15.81
CA THR A 176 9.51 6.12 14.84
C THR A 176 9.88 4.84 14.12
N LYS A 177 10.45 4.95 12.93
CA LYS A 177 10.90 3.78 12.18
C LYS A 177 11.92 2.93 12.94
N GLU A 178 12.80 3.57 13.70
CA GLU A 178 13.81 2.87 14.50
C GLU A 178 13.17 2.13 15.69
N GLU A 179 12.14 2.69 16.34
CA GLU A 179 11.35 1.98 17.34
C GLU A 179 10.67 0.74 16.72
N VAL A 180 10.08 0.88 15.52
CA VAL A 180 9.46 -0.24 14.79
C VAL A 180 10.49 -1.32 14.46
N LYS A 181 11.69 -0.96 13.99
CA LYS A 181 12.79 -1.91 13.76
C LYS A 181 13.23 -2.59 15.06
N SER A 182 13.34 -1.85 16.17
CA SER A 182 13.70 -2.45 17.46
C SER A 182 12.68 -3.49 17.92
N ILE A 183 11.38 -3.19 17.78
CA ILE A 183 10.30 -4.14 18.08
C ILE A 183 10.40 -5.36 17.16
N ALA A 184 10.57 -5.14 15.85
CA ALA A 184 10.69 -6.22 14.88
C ALA A 184 11.86 -7.17 15.16
N LYS A 185 13.00 -6.63 15.61
CA LYS A 185 14.16 -7.44 16.01
C LYS A 185 13.83 -8.30 17.23
N LYS A 186 13.23 -7.71 18.26
CA LYS A 186 12.83 -8.42 19.49
C LYS A 186 11.75 -9.47 19.24
N ALA A 187 10.86 -9.22 18.28
CA ALA A 187 9.78 -10.13 17.90
C ALA A 187 10.20 -11.18 16.85
N GLY A 188 11.46 -11.18 16.39
CA GLY A 188 11.97 -12.20 15.46
C GLY A 188 11.56 -12.00 13.99
N PHE A 189 11.16 -10.80 13.57
CA PHE A 189 10.68 -10.56 12.19
C PHE A 189 11.77 -10.26 11.16
N PHE A 190 13.00 -9.95 11.58
CA PHE A 190 14.09 -9.63 10.64
C PHE A 190 14.50 -10.78 9.69
N PRO A 191 14.59 -12.04 10.15
CA PRO A 191 14.86 -13.17 9.26
C PRO A 191 13.71 -13.42 8.27
N ILE A 192 12.49 -13.02 8.64
CA ILE A 192 11.25 -13.33 7.93
C ILE A 192 10.98 -12.32 6.80
N VAL A 193 11.28 -11.05 7.05
CA VAL A 193 10.90 -9.97 6.13
C VAL A 193 12.09 -9.44 5.34
N ARG A 194 11.95 -9.41 4.01
CA ARG A 194 12.94 -8.81 3.11
C ARG A 194 12.49 -7.48 2.54
N LYS A 195 13.33 -6.46 2.74
CA LYS A 195 13.29 -5.07 2.22
C LYS A 195 11.98 -4.30 2.41
N GLU A 196 12.10 -2.99 2.65
CA GLU A 196 10.94 -2.09 2.60
C GLU A 196 10.41 -2.02 1.16
N SER A 197 9.09 -2.08 1.00
CA SER A 197 8.47 -1.68 -0.27
C SER A 197 8.54 -0.17 -0.38
N GLN A 198 9.58 0.31 -1.05
CA GLN A 198 9.68 1.67 -1.57
C GLN A 198 9.28 1.62 -3.06
N GLU A 199 8.72 2.72 -3.58
CA GLU A 199 8.25 2.88 -4.97
C GLU A 199 6.91 2.19 -5.35
N ILE A 200 6.51 2.35 -6.60
CA ILE A 200 5.27 1.79 -7.17
C ILE A 200 5.38 0.26 -7.23
N CYS A 201 4.48 -0.43 -6.53
CA CYS A 201 4.63 -1.88 -6.27
C CYS A 201 4.67 -2.77 -7.53
N PHE A 202 4.07 -2.35 -8.64
CA PHE A 202 4.03 -3.11 -9.89
C PHE A 202 5.13 -2.69 -10.89
N VAL A 203 5.94 -1.69 -10.56
CA VAL A 203 7.04 -1.21 -11.41
C VAL A 203 8.35 -1.82 -10.93
N LEU A 204 9.05 -2.50 -11.83
CA LEU A 204 10.36 -3.10 -11.56
C LEU A 204 11.45 -2.01 -11.62
N ASN A 205 12.41 -2.04 -10.69
CA ASN A 205 13.59 -1.15 -10.66
C ASN A 205 13.28 0.36 -10.72
N ASN A 206 12.06 0.76 -10.34
CA ASN A 206 11.56 2.12 -10.47
C ASN A 206 11.54 2.69 -11.91
N ASP A 207 11.59 1.81 -12.93
CA ASP A 207 11.53 2.22 -14.33
C ASP A 207 10.08 2.17 -14.84
N TYR A 208 9.30 3.18 -14.44
CA TYR A 208 7.90 3.27 -14.87
C TYR A 208 7.76 3.57 -16.37
N ALA A 209 8.78 4.17 -17.00
CA ALA A 209 8.76 4.46 -18.42
C ALA A 209 8.94 3.19 -19.27
N ASP A 210 9.87 2.30 -18.89
CA ASP A 210 9.97 0.96 -19.49
C ASP A 210 8.69 0.16 -19.28
N PHE A 211 8.13 0.21 -18.06
CA PHE A 211 6.83 -0.41 -17.78
C PHE A 211 5.73 0.09 -18.73
N LEU A 212 5.58 1.41 -18.87
CA LEU A 212 4.58 2.03 -19.75
C LEU A 212 4.78 1.66 -21.21
N ARG A 213 6.03 1.65 -21.70
CA ARG A 213 6.36 1.24 -23.08
C ARG A 213 5.91 -0.19 -23.37
N ARG A 214 6.21 -1.13 -22.46
CA ARG A 214 5.78 -2.54 -22.60
C ARG A 214 4.26 -2.67 -22.53
N TYR A 215 3.65 -1.98 -21.58
CA TYR A 215 2.22 -2.11 -21.29
C TYR A 215 1.33 -1.51 -22.39
N LEU A 216 1.67 -0.31 -22.85
CA LEU A 216 0.89 0.41 -23.86
C LEU A 216 1.15 -0.12 -25.27
N LYS A 217 2.25 -0.86 -25.49
CA LYS A 217 2.72 -1.30 -26.81
C LYS A 217 2.88 -0.14 -27.82
N GLU A 218 2.98 1.08 -27.32
CA GLU A 218 3.18 2.30 -28.10
C GLU A 218 4.63 2.76 -27.92
N GLY A 219 5.26 3.11 -29.04
CA GLY A 219 6.58 3.73 -29.03
C GLY A 219 6.52 5.09 -28.35
N LEU A 220 7.56 5.39 -27.56
CA LEU A 220 7.78 6.71 -27.01
C LEU A 220 7.95 7.67 -28.20
N LYS A 221 7.06 8.66 -28.32
CA LYS A 221 7.12 9.63 -29.42
C LYS A 221 8.01 10.79 -29.02
N PRO A 222 9.21 10.94 -29.63
CA PRO A 222 10.02 12.12 -29.41
C PRO A 222 9.31 13.36 -29.96
N GLY A 223 9.62 14.52 -29.41
CA GLY A 223 8.99 15.78 -29.82
C GLY A 223 9.85 16.98 -29.44
N PRO A 224 9.63 18.14 -30.08
CA PRO A 224 10.37 19.35 -29.78
C PRO A 224 10.12 19.83 -28.35
N ILE A 225 11.17 20.38 -27.73
CA ILE A 225 11.08 21.14 -26.48
C ILE A 225 11.07 22.62 -26.86
N PHE A 226 10.07 23.35 -26.41
CA PHE A 226 9.96 24.79 -26.62
C PHE A 226 10.30 25.55 -25.35
N ASN A 227 10.93 26.71 -25.48
CA ASN A 227 11.04 27.67 -24.38
C ASN A 227 9.75 28.52 -24.25
N LEU A 228 9.72 29.43 -23.27
CA LEU A 228 8.57 30.31 -23.04
C LEU A 228 8.28 31.31 -24.17
N LYS A 229 9.22 31.50 -25.11
CA LYS A 229 9.06 32.34 -26.31
C LYS A 229 8.54 31.54 -27.52
N GLY A 230 8.35 30.23 -27.38
CA GLY A 230 7.95 29.35 -28.48
C GLY A 230 9.11 28.91 -29.40
N GLU A 231 10.36 29.15 -29.00
CA GLU A 231 11.54 28.73 -29.77
C GLU A 231 11.90 27.29 -29.42
N VAL A 232 12.26 26.48 -30.41
CA VAL A 232 12.74 25.11 -30.20
C VAL A 232 14.12 25.14 -29.56
N VAL A 233 14.26 24.52 -28.40
CA VAL A 233 15.52 24.44 -27.62
C VAL A 233 16.07 23.02 -27.50
N GLY A 234 15.37 22.02 -28.04
CA GLY A 234 15.82 20.64 -28.03
C GLY A 234 14.73 19.65 -28.43
N GLN A 235 14.98 18.37 -28.16
CA GLN A 235 14.03 17.28 -28.41
C GLN A 235 13.94 16.37 -27.17
N HIS A 236 12.71 16.08 -26.75
CA HIS A 236 12.45 15.16 -25.65
C HIS A 236 12.34 13.71 -26.15
N ARG A 237 12.61 12.74 -25.27
CA ARG A 237 12.52 11.29 -25.61
C ARG A 237 11.09 10.73 -25.57
N GLY A 238 10.14 11.52 -25.06
CA GLY A 238 8.72 11.19 -24.93
C GLY A 238 8.15 11.85 -23.68
N LEU A 239 6.91 12.33 -23.73
CA LEU A 239 6.32 13.11 -22.63
C LEU A 239 6.30 12.36 -21.29
N ILE A 240 6.22 11.03 -21.31
CA ILE A 240 6.14 10.23 -20.08
C ILE A 240 7.37 10.33 -19.17
N TYR A 241 8.51 10.82 -19.67
CA TYR A 241 9.74 10.97 -18.88
C TYR A 241 9.81 12.27 -18.07
N TYR A 242 8.80 13.13 -18.18
CA TYR A 242 8.79 14.48 -17.63
C TYR A 242 7.50 14.71 -16.85
N THR A 243 7.57 15.53 -15.80
CA THR A 243 6.43 15.96 -14.98
C THR A 243 6.55 17.42 -14.61
#